data_AF-A0AA88HL76-F1
#
_entry.id   AF-A0AA88HL76-F1
#
_cell.length_a   1.000
_cell.length_b   1.000
_cell.length_c   1.000
_cell.angle_alpha   90.00
_cell.angle_beta   90.00
_cell.angle_gamma   90.00
#
_symmetry.space_group_name_H-M   'P 1'
#
loop_
_entity.id
_entity.type
_entity.pdbx_description
1 polymer ?
#
loop_
_entity_poly.entity_id
_entity_poly.type
_entity_poly.pdbx_seq_one_letter_code
_entity_poly.pdbx_strand_id
1 'polypeptide(L)'
;MEDPVVQNSVMTADELDGSAYCSSTTNSTGPISETSLLKEEEAPKRLCLVCGDFASGFHYGVASCEACKAFFKRTIQGNIEYQCPSSGECEINKRRRKACQACRYHKCIRVGMLKEGVRLDRVRGGRQKYRKIVQNSFDPCSPPDQRRPSLEGKYRSIEIAAISEARLTGSGSLYVDKYEVFFSGKEKRQKAGVALVVSKHVKKSMLEFGPKIERILEACFESSEPKLTVVAAYAPTNYAGLDTKDNFYSDLNDILNTIPEHDVLVVCGDFYA
;
A
#
# COMPACT_ATOMS: atom_id res chain seq x y z
N MET A 1 36.56 79.35 0.24
CA MET A 1 36.93 78.67 1.50
C MET A 1 35.71 77.85 1.88
N GLU A 2 35.41 76.72 1.23
CA GLU A 2 36.29 75.60 0.80
C GLU A 2 36.76 74.76 1.99
N ASP A 3 36.23 73.53 2.06
CA ASP A 3 36.57 72.42 2.95
C ASP A 3 37.74 71.56 2.35
N PRO A 4 37.94 70.26 2.66
CA PRO A 4 38.42 69.65 3.92
C PRO A 4 39.65 68.70 3.70
N VAL A 5 39.72 67.57 4.46
CA VAL A 5 40.49 66.31 4.21
C VAL A 5 41.89 66.18 4.87
N VAL A 6 42.39 64.92 4.90
CA VAL A 6 43.74 64.40 5.27
C VAL A 6 43.88 64.00 6.75
N GLN A 7 44.19 62.74 7.13
CA GLN A 7 44.51 61.46 6.44
C GLN A 7 44.01 60.28 7.33
N ASN A 8 44.27 58.96 7.23
CA ASN A 8 45.16 58.02 6.50
C ASN A 8 44.54 56.58 6.63
N SER A 9 45.01 55.43 6.09
CA SER A 9 46.10 55.05 5.15
C SER A 9 45.91 53.58 4.66
N VAL A 10 45.93 53.31 3.34
CA VAL A 10 46.23 52.03 2.60
C VAL A 10 45.55 50.68 3.01
N MET A 11 45.35 49.63 2.20
CA MET A 11 45.63 49.21 0.79
C MET A 11 44.67 48.00 0.49
N THR A 12 44.33 47.50 -0.72
CA THR A 12 44.15 47.95 -2.13
C THR A 12 43.59 46.76 -2.94
N ALA A 13 42.85 47.03 -4.03
CA ALA A 13 42.54 46.14 -5.17
C ALA A 13 41.65 44.88 -4.95
N ASP A 14 40.76 44.46 -5.86
CA ASP A 14 40.17 45.15 -7.04
C ASP A 14 38.79 44.55 -7.38
N GLU A 15 38.04 45.20 -8.28
CA GLU A 15 36.59 45.00 -8.48
C GLU A 15 36.16 44.00 -9.58
N LEU A 16 34.97 43.42 -9.35
CA LEU A 16 33.82 43.24 -10.26
C LEU A 16 34.02 43.24 -11.80
N ASP A 17 33.53 42.20 -12.48
CA ASP A 17 32.17 42.12 -13.09
C ASP A 17 31.94 40.63 -13.51
N GLY A 18 30.90 40.14 -14.19
CA GLY A 18 29.75 40.71 -14.87
C GLY A 18 28.86 39.61 -15.45
N SER A 19 27.71 39.96 -16.03
CA SER A 19 26.65 38.99 -16.37
C SER A 19 26.64 38.46 -17.82
N ALA A 20 26.07 37.26 -17.97
CA ALA A 20 25.08 36.87 -19.00
C ALA A 20 25.49 35.95 -20.18
N TYR A 21 24.42 35.53 -20.86
CA TYR A 21 24.28 34.85 -22.16
C TYR A 21 24.89 33.44 -22.37
N CYS A 22 24.52 32.84 -23.50
CA CYS A 22 24.74 31.45 -23.87
C CYS A 22 25.01 31.32 -25.38
N SER A 23 25.41 30.12 -25.82
CA SER A 23 25.41 29.58 -27.21
C SER A 23 26.77 29.36 -27.89
N SER A 24 27.19 28.08 -27.87
CA SER A 24 27.53 27.28 -29.07
C SER A 24 28.91 27.31 -29.76
N THR A 25 29.36 26.07 -30.07
CA THR A 25 30.08 25.56 -31.28
C THR A 25 31.62 25.43 -31.33
N THR A 26 32.07 24.21 -31.69
CA THR A 26 33.40 23.79 -32.25
C THR A 26 34.63 23.84 -31.30
N ASN A 27 35.68 23.00 -31.41
CA ASN A 27 35.90 21.78 -32.22
C ASN A 27 36.88 20.76 -31.54
N SER A 28 36.96 19.54 -32.09
CA SER A 28 38.03 18.49 -32.03
C SER A 28 39.32 18.75 -31.19
N THR A 29 39.91 17.78 -30.45
CA THR A 29 40.25 16.38 -30.83
C THR A 29 40.19 15.36 -29.67
N GLY A 30 40.22 14.04 -29.97
CA GLY A 30 40.16 12.92 -29.00
C GLY A 30 41.52 12.45 -28.43
N PRO A 31 41.62 11.24 -27.80
CA PRO A 31 41.09 9.99 -28.37
C PRO A 31 40.22 9.08 -27.48
N ILE A 32 39.36 8.32 -28.17
CA ILE A 32 38.78 6.99 -27.89
C ILE A 32 38.95 6.37 -26.48
N SER A 33 37.85 6.22 -25.77
CA SER A 33 37.47 4.96 -25.13
C SER A 33 35.95 4.84 -25.05
N GLU A 34 35.41 3.64 -25.33
CA GLU A 34 33.98 3.36 -25.17
C GLU A 34 33.67 3.00 -23.71
N THR A 35 32.57 3.53 -23.16
CA THR A 35 31.59 2.67 -22.45
C THR A 35 30.25 3.37 -22.21
N SER A 36 29.18 2.70 -22.65
CA SER A 36 27.81 2.77 -22.13
C SER A 36 27.25 4.13 -21.70
N LEU A 37 26.52 4.78 -22.60
CA LEU A 37 25.31 5.51 -22.23
C LEU A 37 24.37 4.57 -21.45
N LEU A 38 24.13 4.83 -20.17
CA LEU A 38 22.95 4.37 -19.48
C LEU A 38 22.05 5.58 -19.21
N LYS A 39 20.87 5.58 -19.84
CA LYS A 39 19.78 6.46 -19.39
C LYS A 39 19.39 6.00 -17.99
N GLU A 40 19.26 6.93 -17.05
CA GLU A 40 18.48 6.66 -15.85
C GLU A 40 17.02 6.48 -16.29
N GLU A 41 16.52 5.25 -16.18
CA GLU A 41 15.09 4.96 -16.33
C GLU A 41 14.33 5.77 -15.27
N GLU A 42 13.55 6.79 -15.69
CA GLU A 42 12.77 7.61 -14.77
C GLU A 42 11.72 6.75 -14.06
N ALA A 43 12.06 6.31 -12.85
CA ALA A 43 11.20 5.48 -12.03
C ALA A 43 9.80 6.13 -11.88
N PRO A 44 8.71 5.38 -12.12
CA PRO A 44 7.40 5.95 -12.42
C PRO A 44 6.93 6.94 -11.35
N LYS A 45 6.73 8.20 -11.78
CA LYS A 45 6.42 9.37 -10.94
C LYS A 45 5.12 9.19 -10.15
N ARG A 46 5.24 8.67 -8.94
CA ARG A 46 4.13 8.36 -8.03
C ARG A 46 3.27 9.61 -7.78
N LEU A 47 1.95 9.42 -7.72
CA LEU A 47 0.98 10.50 -7.46
C LEU A 47 0.55 10.52 -5.99
N CYS A 48 0.20 11.70 -5.50
CA CYS A 48 -0.31 11.91 -4.14
C CYS A 48 -1.77 11.48 -4.04
N LEU A 49 -2.06 10.39 -3.32
CA LEU A 49 -3.42 9.84 -3.20
C LEU A 49 -4.47 10.86 -2.66
N VAL A 50 -4.02 11.86 -1.90
CA VAL A 50 -4.88 12.94 -1.41
C VAL A 50 -5.34 13.89 -2.52
N CYS A 51 -4.53 14.21 -3.54
CA CYS A 51 -4.83 15.32 -4.45
C CYS A 51 -4.31 15.23 -5.90
N GLY A 52 -3.71 14.11 -6.32
CA GLY A 52 -3.21 13.90 -7.70
C GLY A 52 -1.99 14.72 -8.09
N ASP A 53 -1.41 15.51 -7.18
CA ASP A 53 -0.13 16.19 -7.37
C ASP A 53 1.04 15.19 -7.26
N PHE A 54 2.20 15.47 -7.84
CA PHE A 54 3.35 14.56 -7.77
C PHE A 54 3.78 14.29 -6.32
N ALA A 55 3.99 13.02 -5.97
CA ALA A 55 4.40 12.62 -4.63
C ALA A 55 5.92 12.71 -4.47
N SER A 56 6.36 13.42 -3.44
CA SER A 56 7.78 13.51 -3.03
C SER A 56 8.28 12.26 -2.30
N GLY A 57 7.39 11.31 -2.02
CA GLY A 57 7.70 10.07 -1.32
C GLY A 57 6.52 9.61 -0.45
N PHE A 58 6.81 8.74 0.51
CA PHE A 58 5.85 8.32 1.53
C PHE A 58 5.98 9.21 2.78
N HIS A 59 4.91 9.90 3.15
CA HIS A 59 4.82 10.68 4.39
C HIS A 59 3.65 10.17 5.22
N TYR A 60 3.88 9.93 6.52
CA TYR A 60 2.85 9.43 7.45
C TYR A 60 2.15 8.15 6.96
N GLY A 61 2.90 7.25 6.33
CA GLY A 61 2.41 5.99 5.76
C GLY A 61 2.03 6.01 4.28
N VAL A 62 1.77 7.19 3.66
CA VAL A 62 1.13 7.28 2.33
C VAL A 62 1.94 8.07 1.31
N ALA A 63 1.94 7.61 0.05
CA ALA A 63 2.47 8.33 -1.10
C ALA A 63 1.82 9.71 -1.24
N SER A 64 2.58 10.78 -1.00
CA SER A 64 2.03 12.13 -0.91
C SER A 64 3.01 13.25 -1.27
N CYS A 65 2.46 14.41 -1.63
CA CYS A 65 3.22 15.61 -1.94
C CYS A 65 3.52 16.42 -0.66
N GLU A 66 4.61 17.20 -0.69
CA GLU A 66 5.02 18.10 0.41
C GLU A 66 3.88 19.00 0.92
N ALA A 67 3.04 19.50 0.01
CA ALA A 67 1.91 20.36 0.37
C ALA A 67 0.85 19.65 1.24
N CYS A 68 0.68 18.32 1.10
CA CYS A 68 -0.24 17.52 1.92
C CYS A 68 0.42 17.04 3.21
N LYS A 69 1.69 16.62 3.16
CA LYS A 69 2.54 16.37 4.33
C LYS A 69 2.54 17.56 5.31
N ALA A 70 2.83 18.77 4.83
CA ALA A 70 2.88 19.98 5.64
C ALA A 70 1.49 20.46 6.14
N PHE A 71 0.42 20.15 5.42
CA PHE A 71 -0.96 20.40 5.87
C PHE A 71 -1.36 19.42 7.00
N PHE A 72 -1.11 18.12 6.80
CA PHE A 72 -1.41 17.08 7.76
C PHE A 72 -0.64 17.30 9.08
N LYS A 73 0.68 17.54 8.99
CA LYS A 73 1.53 17.82 10.15
C LYS A 73 1.01 18.99 11.00
N ARG A 74 0.66 20.11 10.36
CA ARG A 74 0.12 21.30 11.07
C ARG A 74 -1.24 21.03 11.71
N THR A 75 -2.10 20.27 11.04
CA THR A 75 -3.42 19.93 11.57
C THR A 75 -3.30 19.09 12.85
N ILE A 76 -2.43 18.08 12.88
CA ILE A 76 -2.21 17.27 14.09
C ILE A 76 -1.44 18.06 15.17
N GLN A 77 -0.34 18.73 14.84
CA GLN A 77 0.49 19.46 15.83
C GLN A 77 -0.20 20.69 16.43
N GLY A 78 -1.23 21.23 15.78
CA GLY A 78 -2.06 22.33 16.30
C GLY A 78 -3.42 21.88 16.82
N ASN A 79 -3.72 20.58 16.83
CA ASN A 79 -5.04 20.00 17.11
C ASN A 79 -6.20 20.76 16.42
N ILE A 80 -6.04 21.04 15.13
CA ILE A 80 -6.92 21.95 14.38
C ILE A 80 -8.14 21.18 13.86
N GLU A 81 -9.32 21.55 14.33
CA GLU A 81 -10.59 21.11 13.76
C GLU A 81 -11.02 22.04 12.61
N TYR A 82 -11.63 21.47 11.58
CA TYR A 82 -12.10 22.21 10.41
C TYR A 82 -13.55 21.86 10.11
N GLN A 83 -14.41 22.86 9.93
CA GLN A 83 -15.75 22.69 9.37
C GLN A 83 -15.70 22.72 7.84
N CYS A 84 -16.64 22.05 7.17
CA CYS A 84 -16.80 22.13 5.72
C CYS A 84 -17.74 23.29 5.36
N PRO A 85 -17.42 24.17 4.40
CA PRO A 85 -18.34 25.21 3.90
C PRO A 85 -19.41 24.65 2.94
N SER A 86 -19.69 23.34 3.00
CA SER A 86 -20.51 22.57 2.05
C SER A 86 -20.87 21.21 2.70
N SER A 87 -21.46 20.27 1.94
CA SER A 87 -21.94 18.95 2.39
C SER A 87 -20.94 17.97 3.01
N GLY A 88 -19.66 18.35 3.19
CA GLY A 88 -18.61 17.43 3.68
C GLY A 88 -17.96 16.54 2.62
N GLU A 89 -18.42 16.59 1.36
CA GLU A 89 -17.99 15.67 0.28
C GLU A 89 -17.11 16.29 -0.82
N CYS A 90 -16.48 17.44 -0.57
CA CYS A 90 -15.73 18.17 -1.59
C CYS A 90 -14.59 17.33 -2.22
N GLU A 91 -14.65 17.06 -3.53
CA GLU A 91 -13.61 16.29 -4.24
C GLU A 91 -12.29 17.08 -4.32
N ILE A 92 -11.22 16.47 -3.77
CA ILE A 92 -9.92 17.10 -3.53
C ILE A 92 -8.92 16.73 -4.63
N ASN A 93 -8.50 17.74 -5.38
CA ASN A 93 -7.46 17.71 -6.41
C ASN A 93 -6.44 18.86 -6.22
N LYS A 94 -5.37 18.90 -7.02
CA LYS A 94 -4.27 19.90 -6.93
C LYS A 94 -4.76 21.35 -6.93
N ARG A 95 -5.84 21.67 -7.66
CA ARG A 95 -6.45 23.01 -7.73
C ARG A 95 -7.32 23.28 -6.50
N ARG A 96 -8.28 22.40 -6.17
CA ARG A 96 -9.27 22.62 -5.11
C ARG A 96 -8.81 22.31 -3.67
N ARG A 97 -7.63 21.73 -3.45
CA ARG A 97 -7.08 21.42 -2.09
C ARG A 97 -6.84 22.62 -1.16
N LYS A 98 -7.13 23.85 -1.59
CA LYS A 98 -7.19 25.05 -0.70
C LYS A 98 -8.61 25.42 -0.28
N ALA A 99 -9.64 25.06 -1.05
CA ALA A 99 -11.01 25.54 -0.89
C ALA A 99 -11.76 24.89 0.29
N CYS A 100 -11.50 23.61 0.58
CA CYS A 100 -12.03 22.95 1.77
C CYS A 100 -10.91 22.23 2.54
N GLN A 101 -10.67 22.67 3.77
CA GLN A 101 -9.65 22.10 4.66
C GLN A 101 -10.16 20.84 5.37
N ALA A 102 -11.43 20.82 5.77
CA ALA A 102 -12.09 19.66 6.37
C ALA A 102 -12.06 18.42 5.46
N CYS A 103 -12.63 18.50 4.25
CA CYS A 103 -12.64 17.39 3.29
C CYS A 103 -11.23 16.95 2.90
N ARG A 104 -10.25 17.86 2.89
CA ARG A 104 -8.84 17.52 2.66
C ARG A 104 -8.25 16.72 3.82
N TYR A 105 -8.51 17.11 5.07
CA TYR A 105 -8.05 16.37 6.24
C TYR A 105 -8.74 15.00 6.35
N HIS A 106 -10.06 14.95 6.13
CA HIS A 106 -10.81 13.69 6.05
C HIS A 106 -10.27 12.79 4.93
N LYS A 107 -9.91 13.33 3.77
CA LYS A 107 -9.25 12.54 2.71
C LYS A 107 -7.84 12.09 3.08
N CYS A 108 -7.04 12.89 3.78
CA CYS A 108 -5.75 12.45 4.33
C CYS A 108 -5.91 11.21 5.22
N ILE A 109 -6.84 11.23 6.17
CA ILE A 109 -7.14 10.07 7.02
C ILE A 109 -7.68 8.90 6.19
N ARG A 110 -8.64 9.15 5.27
CA ARG A 110 -9.27 8.12 4.41
C ARG A 110 -8.28 7.37 3.50
N VAL A 111 -7.18 8.01 3.06
CA VAL A 111 -6.12 7.33 2.30
C VAL A 111 -5.05 6.66 3.16
N GLY A 112 -5.17 6.73 4.50
CA GLY A 112 -4.28 6.06 5.45
C GLY A 112 -3.17 6.91 6.06
N MET A 113 -3.26 8.25 6.06
CA MET A 113 -2.24 9.08 6.72
C MET A 113 -2.35 8.97 8.24
N LEU A 114 -1.30 8.44 8.88
CA LEU A 114 -1.26 8.05 10.28
C LEU A 114 -1.06 9.25 11.21
N LYS A 115 -1.97 9.47 12.17
CA LYS A 115 -1.94 10.62 13.11
C LYS A 115 -0.77 10.49 14.08
N GLU A 116 -0.58 9.29 14.63
CA GLU A 116 0.54 8.82 15.43
C GLU A 116 1.88 8.92 14.68
N GLY A 117 1.83 9.01 13.35
CA GLY A 117 2.99 9.36 12.52
C GLY A 117 3.49 10.79 12.70
N VAL A 118 2.69 11.70 13.27
CA VAL A 118 3.11 13.08 13.52
C VAL A 118 3.66 13.21 14.94
N ARG A 119 5.00 13.24 15.07
CA ARG A 119 5.63 13.47 16.37
C ARG A 119 5.26 14.84 16.94
N LEU A 120 4.86 14.87 18.22
CA LEU A 120 4.50 16.10 18.93
C LEU A 120 5.70 16.76 19.62
N ASP A 121 6.75 16.00 19.89
CA ASP A 121 8.02 16.39 20.55
C ASP A 121 8.90 17.38 19.76
N ARG A 122 8.53 17.71 18.51
CA ARG A 122 9.18 18.68 17.60
C ARG A 122 10.67 18.42 17.26
N VAL A 123 11.30 17.37 17.78
CA VAL A 123 12.70 17.04 17.46
C VAL A 123 12.88 16.72 15.97
N ARG A 124 14.02 17.13 15.41
CA ARG A 124 14.36 16.88 14.01
C ARG A 124 15.12 15.56 13.88
N GLY A 125 14.60 14.63 13.08
CA GLY A 125 15.28 13.37 12.74
C GLY A 125 14.47 12.11 13.09
N GLY A 126 15.01 10.95 12.69
CA GLY A 126 14.37 9.64 12.84
C GLY A 126 13.58 9.21 11.60
N ARG A 127 14.08 8.19 10.90
CA ARG A 127 13.43 7.58 9.73
C ARG A 127 12.29 6.67 10.22
N GLN A 128 11.06 7.16 10.20
CA GLN A 128 9.90 6.44 10.74
C GLN A 128 9.64 5.15 9.96
N LYS A 129 9.93 4.00 10.59
CA LYS A 129 9.75 2.65 10.05
C LYS A 129 8.28 2.23 10.12
N TYR A 130 7.42 2.85 9.32
CA TYR A 130 6.09 2.30 9.07
C TYR A 130 6.24 0.94 8.38
N ARG A 131 5.67 -0.13 8.97
CA ARG A 131 5.44 -1.38 8.24
C ARG A 131 4.58 -1.02 7.04
N LYS A 132 5.05 -1.32 5.82
CA LYS A 132 4.25 -1.12 4.61
C LYS A 132 2.96 -1.90 4.77
N ILE A 133 1.82 -1.22 4.87
CA ILE A 133 0.56 -1.81 4.44
C ILE A 133 0.73 -1.95 2.93
N VAL A 134 0.81 -3.19 2.44
CA VAL A 134 0.83 -3.45 1.01
C VAL A 134 -0.57 -3.21 0.49
N GLN A 135 -0.87 -1.94 0.19
CA GLN A 135 -1.86 -1.65 -0.83
C GLN A 135 -1.33 -2.27 -2.12
N ASN A 136 -2.07 -3.21 -2.69
CA ASN A 136 -1.79 -3.74 -4.02
C ASN A 136 -1.59 -2.57 -5.00
N SER A 137 -0.77 -2.79 -6.02
CA SER A 137 -0.49 -1.83 -7.08
C SER A 137 -1.76 -1.55 -7.92
N PHE A 138 -2.59 -0.64 -7.43
CA PHE A 138 -3.63 0.01 -8.22
C PHE A 138 -2.96 0.99 -9.18
N ASP A 139 -2.66 0.52 -10.39
CA ASP A 139 -2.09 1.35 -11.44
C ASP A 139 -3.02 2.52 -11.79
N PRO A 140 -2.58 3.79 -11.67
CA PRO A 140 -3.44 4.96 -11.88
C PRO A 140 -3.91 5.20 -13.33
N CYS A 141 -3.63 4.27 -14.26
CA CYS A 141 -3.76 4.45 -15.70
C CYS A 141 -4.89 3.62 -16.36
N SER A 142 -5.76 2.98 -15.57
CA SER A 142 -6.99 2.39 -16.09
C SER A 142 -8.08 3.47 -16.24
N PRO A 143 -8.71 3.64 -17.42
CA PRO A 143 -9.81 4.58 -17.58
C PRO A 143 -11.04 4.12 -16.76
N PRO A 144 -11.86 5.04 -16.23
CA PRO A 144 -12.99 4.66 -15.38
C PRO A 144 -14.12 4.05 -16.21
N ASP A 145 -14.44 2.76 -15.98
CA ASP A 145 -15.74 2.20 -16.40
C ASP A 145 -16.86 3.08 -15.80
N GLN A 146 -17.74 3.55 -16.69
CA GLN A 146 -18.75 4.57 -16.39
C GLN A 146 -19.96 4.01 -15.61
N ARG A 147 -19.96 2.72 -15.28
CA ARG A 147 -21.00 2.09 -14.44
C ARG A 147 -20.75 2.30 -12.94
N ARG A 148 -20.99 3.52 -12.46
CA ARG A 148 -20.97 3.89 -11.03
C ARG A 148 -22.30 4.46 -10.53
N PRO A 149 -23.09 3.68 -9.77
CA PRO A 149 -24.15 4.20 -8.91
C PRO A 149 -23.61 5.06 -7.74
N SER A 150 -24.53 5.62 -6.95
CA SER A 150 -24.27 6.61 -5.89
C SER A 150 -23.32 6.15 -4.76
N LEU A 151 -22.78 7.14 -4.04
CA LEU A 151 -21.76 7.02 -2.97
C LEU A 151 -22.30 6.52 -1.61
N GLU A 152 -23.28 5.62 -1.59
CA GLU A 152 -23.50 4.79 -0.40
C GLU A 152 -22.50 3.63 -0.42
N GLY A 153 -21.46 3.75 0.40
CA GLY A 153 -20.30 2.85 0.45
C GLY A 153 -20.59 1.45 1.01
N LYS A 154 -21.49 0.70 0.36
CA LYS A 154 -21.54 -0.76 0.48
C LYS A 154 -20.15 -1.30 0.18
N TYR A 155 -19.47 -1.81 1.22
CA TYR A 155 -18.47 -2.85 1.03
C TYR A 155 -19.12 -3.93 0.14
N ARG A 156 -18.45 -4.33 -0.95
CA ARG A 156 -18.86 -5.55 -1.67
C ARG A 156 -18.94 -6.66 -0.62
N SER A 157 -20.07 -7.35 -0.55
CA SER A 157 -20.18 -8.51 0.33
C SER A 157 -19.04 -9.48 0.02
N ILE A 158 -18.30 -9.86 1.05
CA ILE A 158 -17.24 -10.85 0.93
C ILE A 158 -17.93 -12.20 0.90
N GLU A 159 -18.06 -12.76 -0.31
CA GLU A 159 -18.78 -14.02 -0.50
C GLU A 159 -17.92 -15.22 -0.05
N ILE A 160 -16.61 -15.18 -0.33
CA ILE A 160 -15.56 -16.06 0.19
C ILE A 160 -14.31 -15.22 0.48
N ALA A 161 -13.56 -15.51 1.56
CA ALA A 161 -12.19 -15.03 1.77
C ALA A 161 -11.35 -16.00 2.61
N ALA A 162 -10.10 -16.24 2.20
CA ALA A 162 -9.11 -16.96 3.00
C ALA A 162 -8.38 -16.01 3.97
N ILE A 163 -8.12 -16.48 5.19
CA ILE A 163 -7.35 -15.80 6.24
C ILE A 163 -6.13 -16.64 6.59
N SER A 164 -4.95 -16.13 6.23
CA SER A 164 -3.66 -16.62 6.72
C SER A 164 -3.39 -16.12 8.14
N GLU A 165 -2.62 -16.87 8.92
CA GLU A 165 -2.40 -16.61 10.36
C GLU A 165 -3.68 -16.50 11.20
N ALA A 166 -4.71 -17.33 10.94
CA ALA A 166 -5.96 -17.32 11.69
C ALA A 166 -5.77 -17.54 13.22
N ARG A 167 -4.69 -18.25 13.61
CA ARG A 167 -4.24 -18.44 15.01
C ARG A 167 -5.26 -19.07 15.97
N LEU A 168 -6.35 -19.63 15.45
CA LEU A 168 -7.30 -20.46 16.18
C LEU A 168 -6.68 -21.83 16.50
N THR A 169 -7.12 -22.46 17.60
CA THR A 169 -6.62 -23.76 18.09
C THR A 169 -7.55 -24.90 17.71
N GLY A 170 -7.00 -25.98 17.16
CA GLY A 170 -7.79 -27.09 16.60
C GLY A 170 -8.46 -26.71 15.28
N SER A 171 -9.53 -27.42 14.92
CA SER A 171 -10.31 -27.18 13.71
C SER A 171 -11.81 -27.17 13.99
N GLY A 172 -12.59 -26.57 13.09
CA GLY A 172 -14.05 -26.49 13.21
C GLY A 172 -14.65 -25.31 12.43
N SER A 173 -15.84 -24.88 12.84
CA SER A 173 -16.48 -23.65 12.36
C SER A 173 -16.97 -22.77 13.51
N LEU A 174 -17.06 -21.46 13.26
CA LEU A 174 -17.68 -20.49 14.16
C LEU A 174 -18.38 -19.38 13.36
N TYR A 175 -19.38 -18.74 13.94
CA TYR A 175 -20.14 -17.66 13.28
C TYR A 175 -19.62 -16.29 13.69
N VAL A 176 -19.45 -15.38 12.71
CA VAL A 176 -19.10 -13.96 12.94
C VAL A 176 -20.05 -13.09 12.11
N ASP A 177 -20.91 -12.33 12.79
CA ASP A 177 -21.96 -11.48 12.22
C ASP A 177 -22.87 -12.19 11.20
N LYS A 178 -22.53 -12.08 9.91
CA LYS A 178 -23.26 -12.65 8.75
C LYS A 178 -22.47 -13.71 7.98
N TYR A 179 -21.33 -14.13 8.52
CA TYR A 179 -20.40 -15.07 7.92
C TYR A 179 -20.24 -16.31 8.80
N GLU A 180 -19.99 -17.46 8.18
CA GLU A 180 -19.47 -18.65 8.84
C GLU A 180 -17.97 -18.76 8.55
N VAL A 181 -17.18 -19.05 9.56
CA VAL A 181 -15.72 -19.07 9.52
C VAL A 181 -15.24 -20.47 9.85
N PHE A 182 -14.81 -21.21 8.82
CA PHE A 182 -14.20 -22.52 8.94
C PHE A 182 -12.70 -22.34 9.23
N PHE A 183 -12.12 -23.15 10.11
CA PHE A 183 -10.72 -22.98 10.50
C PHE A 183 -9.99 -24.30 10.75
N SER A 184 -8.67 -24.25 10.56
CA SER A 184 -7.71 -25.31 10.89
C SER A 184 -6.47 -24.69 11.52
N GLY A 185 -5.98 -25.27 12.61
CA GLY A 185 -4.81 -24.77 13.35
C GLY A 185 -4.32 -25.75 14.43
N LYS A 186 -3.13 -25.49 14.99
CA LYS A 186 -2.51 -26.37 15.99
C LYS A 186 -3.32 -26.42 17.29
N GLU A 187 -3.53 -27.61 17.83
CA GLU A 187 -4.22 -27.83 19.13
C GLU A 187 -3.68 -26.95 20.27
N LYS A 188 -2.35 -26.92 20.43
CA LYS A 188 -1.70 -26.52 21.70
C LYS A 188 -0.95 -25.19 21.64
N ARG A 189 -0.92 -24.49 20.48
CA ARG A 189 -0.21 -23.21 20.30
C ARG A 189 -0.83 -22.34 19.17
N GLN A 190 -1.26 -21.13 19.50
CA GLN A 190 -1.71 -20.07 18.57
C GLN A 190 -0.56 -19.47 17.73
N LYS A 191 0.20 -20.31 17.02
CA LYS A 191 1.39 -19.93 16.21
C LYS A 191 1.24 -20.20 14.70
N ALA A 192 0.16 -20.86 14.30
CA ALA A 192 -0.19 -21.17 12.92
C ALA A 192 -1.73 -21.23 12.82
N GLY A 193 -2.23 -21.40 11.60
CA GLY A 193 -3.65 -21.60 11.33
C GLY A 193 -4.10 -20.89 10.07
N VAL A 194 -5.07 -21.47 9.40
CA VAL A 194 -5.78 -20.92 8.24
C VAL A 194 -7.28 -20.94 8.52
N ALA A 195 -8.01 -19.96 7.98
CA ALA A 195 -9.46 -19.95 8.02
C ALA A 195 -10.07 -19.54 6.67
N LEU A 196 -11.30 -19.98 6.43
CA LEU A 196 -12.11 -19.62 5.27
C LEU A 196 -13.41 -18.99 5.76
N VAL A 197 -13.57 -17.69 5.45
CA VAL A 197 -14.79 -16.92 5.72
C VAL A 197 -15.73 -17.09 4.55
N VAL A 198 -16.96 -17.54 4.79
CA VAL A 198 -17.98 -17.79 3.77
C VAL A 198 -19.26 -17.02 4.15
N SER A 199 -19.91 -16.39 3.17
CA SER A 199 -21.20 -15.72 3.42
C SER A 199 -22.34 -16.72 3.63
N LYS A 200 -23.40 -16.28 4.34
CA LYS A 200 -24.66 -17.04 4.43
C LYS A 200 -25.36 -17.27 3.07
N HIS A 201 -24.91 -16.63 1.98
CA HIS A 201 -25.38 -16.92 0.63
C HIS A 201 -24.62 -18.13 0.06
N VAL A 202 -23.30 -18.04 -0.05
CA VAL A 202 -22.44 -19.11 -0.62
C VAL A 202 -22.43 -20.36 0.26
N LYS A 203 -22.59 -20.24 1.58
CA LYS A 203 -22.66 -21.40 2.48
C LYS A 203 -23.77 -22.40 2.12
N LYS A 204 -24.80 -21.97 1.38
CA LYS A 204 -25.87 -22.84 0.87
C LYS A 204 -25.42 -23.80 -0.22
N SER A 205 -24.42 -23.45 -1.02
CA SER A 205 -23.84 -24.36 -2.03
C SER A 205 -22.62 -25.13 -1.52
N MET A 206 -22.06 -24.77 -0.36
CA MET A 206 -20.92 -25.49 0.23
C MET A 206 -21.30 -26.93 0.61
N LEU A 207 -20.78 -27.88 -0.17
CA LEU A 207 -20.97 -29.33 -0.06
C LEU A 207 -20.18 -29.92 1.11
N GLU A 208 -18.89 -29.58 1.19
CA GLU A 208 -17.95 -30.13 2.16
C GLU A 208 -16.95 -29.04 2.61
N PHE A 209 -16.43 -29.17 3.84
CA PHE A 209 -15.19 -28.52 4.25
C PHE A 209 -14.29 -29.53 4.96
N GLY A 210 -13.00 -29.52 4.62
CA GLY A 210 -11.99 -30.41 5.16
C GLY A 210 -10.80 -29.64 5.72
N PRO A 211 -10.59 -29.59 7.04
CA PRO A 211 -9.31 -29.20 7.61
C PRO A 211 -8.28 -30.30 7.31
N LYS A 212 -7.50 -30.17 6.23
CA LYS A 212 -6.55 -31.19 5.78
C LYS A 212 -5.30 -31.23 6.66
N ILE A 213 -4.67 -30.08 6.89
CA ILE A 213 -3.61 -29.89 7.90
C ILE A 213 -3.78 -28.53 8.61
N GLU A 214 -2.99 -28.28 9.66
CA GLU A 214 -2.92 -27.03 10.45
C GLU A 214 -2.68 -25.72 9.67
N ARG A 215 -2.44 -25.83 8.36
CA ARG A 215 -2.08 -24.75 7.43
C ARG A 215 -2.83 -24.83 6.09
N ILE A 216 -3.65 -25.86 5.86
CA ILE A 216 -4.40 -26.06 4.61
C ILE A 216 -5.82 -26.51 4.95
N LEU A 217 -6.81 -25.79 4.41
CA LEU A 217 -8.23 -26.08 4.53
C LEU A 217 -8.84 -26.08 3.13
N GLU A 218 -9.60 -27.12 2.83
CA GLU A 218 -10.32 -27.30 1.58
C GLU A 218 -11.82 -27.08 1.80
N ALA A 219 -12.51 -26.48 0.83
CA ALA A 219 -13.96 -26.40 0.82
C ALA A 219 -14.50 -26.50 -0.60
N CYS A 220 -15.49 -27.38 -0.79
CA CYS A 220 -16.08 -27.69 -2.07
C CYS A 220 -17.49 -27.07 -2.16
N PHE A 221 -17.79 -26.41 -3.27
CA PHE A 221 -19.02 -25.66 -3.49
C PHE A 221 -19.71 -26.10 -4.77
N GLU A 222 -21.00 -26.39 -4.64
CA GLU A 222 -21.88 -26.65 -5.77
C GLU A 222 -21.96 -25.40 -6.68
N SER A 223 -21.89 -25.66 -7.98
CA SER A 223 -21.89 -24.64 -9.04
C SER A 223 -22.57 -25.27 -10.26
N SER A 224 -23.09 -24.45 -11.18
CA SER A 224 -23.57 -24.96 -12.46
C SER A 224 -22.37 -25.58 -13.20
N GLU A 225 -22.40 -26.90 -13.36
CA GLU A 225 -21.23 -27.77 -13.61
C GLU A 225 -20.16 -27.12 -14.51
N PRO A 226 -18.89 -27.08 -14.08
CA PRO A 226 -18.28 -27.81 -12.95
C PRO A 226 -18.47 -27.18 -11.56
N LYS A 227 -18.02 -27.90 -10.51
CA LYS A 227 -18.00 -27.42 -9.12
C LYS A 227 -16.83 -26.46 -8.89
N LEU A 228 -16.87 -25.77 -7.76
CA LEU A 228 -15.82 -24.85 -7.29
C LEU A 228 -15.14 -25.43 -6.05
N THR A 229 -13.85 -25.72 -6.13
CA THR A 229 -13.05 -26.23 -5.01
C THR A 229 -12.04 -25.19 -4.56
N VAL A 230 -12.18 -24.69 -3.34
CA VAL A 230 -11.33 -23.64 -2.77
C VAL A 230 -10.35 -24.25 -1.78
N VAL A 231 -9.05 -24.10 -2.06
CA VAL A 231 -7.97 -24.53 -1.16
C VAL A 231 -7.34 -23.30 -0.51
N ALA A 232 -7.66 -23.07 0.75
CA ALA A 232 -7.08 -22.01 1.56
C ALA A 232 -5.82 -22.51 2.28
N ALA A 233 -4.66 -21.90 2.01
CA ALA A 233 -3.39 -22.30 2.58
C ALA A 233 -2.60 -21.15 3.24
N TYR A 234 -1.66 -21.49 4.11
CA TYR A 234 -0.69 -20.57 4.66
C TYR A 234 0.70 -21.23 4.78
N ALA A 235 1.62 -20.82 3.91
CA ALA A 235 2.96 -21.40 3.83
C ALA A 235 3.80 -21.14 5.10
N PRO A 236 4.74 -22.04 5.44
CA PRO A 236 5.74 -21.78 6.47
C PRO A 236 6.54 -20.51 6.15
N THR A 237 6.81 -19.69 7.17
CA THR A 237 7.58 -18.45 7.01
C THR A 237 8.97 -18.74 6.46
N ASN A 238 9.60 -17.77 5.79
CA ASN A 238 10.94 -17.94 5.21
C ASN A 238 12.04 -18.42 6.19
N TYR A 239 11.88 -18.19 7.50
CA TYR A 239 12.76 -18.68 8.57
C TYR A 239 12.53 -20.14 9.02
N ALA A 240 11.57 -20.85 8.43
CA ALA A 240 11.38 -22.29 8.66
C ALA A 240 12.50 -23.10 7.98
N GLY A 241 12.86 -24.25 8.57
CA GLY A 241 13.78 -25.21 7.94
C GLY A 241 13.24 -25.76 6.62
N LEU A 242 14.13 -26.23 5.74
CA LEU A 242 13.78 -26.69 4.40
C LEU A 242 12.76 -27.84 4.46
N ASP A 243 13.04 -28.88 5.25
CA ASP A 243 12.14 -30.03 5.48
C ASP A 243 10.72 -29.61 5.91
N THR A 244 10.56 -28.48 6.61
CA THR A 244 9.23 -27.96 6.99
C THR A 244 8.48 -27.30 5.83
N LYS A 245 9.20 -26.71 4.87
CA LYS A 245 8.65 -26.15 3.62
C LYS A 245 8.37 -27.27 2.63
N ASP A 246 9.31 -28.19 2.47
CA ASP A 246 9.27 -29.28 1.49
C ASP A 246 8.12 -30.25 1.82
N ASN A 247 7.97 -30.63 3.10
CA ASN A 247 6.81 -31.40 3.55
C ASN A 247 5.49 -30.65 3.30
N PHE A 248 5.41 -29.35 3.63
CA PHE A 248 4.19 -28.55 3.41
C PHE A 248 3.83 -28.44 1.91
N TYR A 249 4.82 -28.31 1.03
CA TYR A 249 4.58 -28.23 -0.41
C TYR A 249 4.26 -29.62 -1.00
N SER A 250 4.77 -30.72 -0.44
CA SER A 250 4.30 -32.08 -0.75
C SER A 250 2.86 -32.29 -0.31
N ASP A 251 2.54 -32.04 0.97
CA ASP A 251 1.18 -32.13 1.53
C ASP A 251 0.18 -31.34 0.68
N LEU A 252 0.55 -30.11 0.28
CA LEU A 252 -0.27 -29.28 -0.60
C LEU A 252 -0.45 -29.91 -1.99
N ASN A 253 0.64 -30.32 -2.64
CA ASN A 253 0.60 -30.91 -3.97
C ASN A 253 -0.24 -32.19 -4.00
N ASP A 254 -0.10 -33.05 -2.99
CA ASP A 254 -0.88 -34.27 -2.84
C ASP A 254 -2.37 -33.96 -2.64
N ILE A 255 -2.72 -32.94 -1.85
CA ILE A 255 -4.11 -32.44 -1.74
C ILE A 255 -4.61 -31.96 -3.11
N LEU A 256 -3.86 -31.12 -3.83
CA LEU A 256 -4.29 -30.61 -5.14
C LEU A 256 -4.51 -31.73 -6.16
N ASN A 257 -3.70 -32.79 -6.13
CA ASN A 257 -3.85 -33.96 -7.00
C ASN A 257 -5.06 -34.85 -6.65
N THR A 258 -5.71 -34.68 -5.49
CA THR A 258 -6.98 -35.37 -5.18
C THR A 258 -8.22 -34.68 -5.73
N ILE A 259 -8.08 -33.46 -6.25
CA ILE A 259 -9.19 -32.64 -6.74
C ILE A 259 -9.49 -33.02 -8.20
N PRO A 260 -10.76 -33.25 -8.60
CA PRO A 260 -11.06 -33.68 -9.97
C PRO A 260 -10.64 -32.66 -11.03
N GLU A 261 -10.03 -33.11 -12.13
CA GLU A 261 -9.57 -32.24 -13.23
C GLU A 261 -10.69 -31.42 -13.90
N HIS A 262 -11.96 -31.82 -13.73
CA HIS A 262 -13.10 -31.05 -14.22
C HIS A 262 -13.51 -29.90 -13.30
N ASP A 263 -13.15 -29.93 -12.01
CA ASP A 263 -13.57 -28.90 -11.04
C ASP A 263 -12.72 -27.63 -11.14
N VAL A 264 -13.36 -26.47 -10.92
CA VAL A 264 -12.68 -25.18 -10.87
C VAL A 264 -11.93 -25.07 -9.54
N LEU A 265 -10.65 -25.42 -9.58
CA LEU A 265 -9.73 -25.24 -8.47
C LEU A 265 -9.32 -23.77 -8.29
N VAL A 266 -9.57 -23.22 -7.09
CA VAL A 266 -9.10 -21.90 -6.67
C VAL A 266 -8.23 -22.02 -5.43
N VAL A 267 -6.91 -21.94 -5.63
CA VAL A 267 -5.93 -21.90 -4.54
C VAL A 267 -5.81 -20.46 -4.02
N CYS A 268 -5.92 -20.28 -2.70
CA CYS A 268 -5.97 -18.98 -2.03
C CYS A 268 -5.07 -18.96 -0.78
N GLY A 269 -4.41 -17.84 -0.50
CA GLY A 269 -3.63 -17.68 0.73
C GLY A 269 -2.36 -16.86 0.57
N ASP A 270 -1.43 -17.09 1.50
CA ASP A 270 -0.10 -16.49 1.55
C ASP A 270 0.94 -17.60 1.32
N PHE A 271 1.67 -17.48 0.20
CA PHE A 271 2.65 -18.44 -0.29
C PHE A 271 4.01 -17.76 -0.40
N TYR A 272 5.01 -18.30 0.31
CA TYR A 272 6.39 -17.81 0.23
C TYR A 272 7.10 -18.52 -0.93
N ALA A 273 7.10 -17.86 -2.09
CA ALA A 273 7.94 -18.14 -3.25
C ALA A 273 9.16 -17.19 -3.27
#